data_AF-A0A2V7BNG3-F1
#
_entry.id   AF-A0A2V7BNG3-F1
#
_cell.length_a   1.000
_cell.length_b   1.000
_cell.length_c   1.000
_cell.angle_alpha   90.00
_cell.angle_beta   90.00
_cell.angle_gamma   90.00
#
_symmetry.space_group_name_H-M   'P 1'
#
loop_
_entity.id
_entity.type
_entity.pdbx_description
1 polymer ?
#
loop_
_entity_poly.entity_id
_entity_poly.type
_entity_poly.pdbx_seq_one_letter_code
_entity_poly.pdbx_strand_id
1 'polypeptide(L)'
;MCERRARLEDLLDGANVVYPARRLAPDRLAAWQQVLERGYEGLVAKDEASTYQGGRTMRWLTVKQKGWTVEEDGWRRTISAALSRGPKK
;
A
#
# COMPACT_ATOMS: atom_id res chain seq x y z
N MET A 1 5.26 16.33 -1.89
CA MET A 1 4.86 15.14 -1.12
C MET A 1 5.98 14.67 -0.21
N CYS A 2 7.24 14.67 -0.67
CA CYS A 2 8.38 14.20 0.12
C CYS A 2 8.43 14.82 1.54
N GLU A 3 8.35 16.16 1.65
CA GLU A 3 8.34 16.86 2.95
C GLU A 3 7.12 16.51 3.81
N ARG A 4 5.90 16.59 3.23
CA ARG A 4 4.65 16.25 3.95
C ARG A 4 4.67 14.82 4.49
N ARG A 5 5.27 13.91 3.73
CA ARG A 5 5.36 12.51 4.10
C ARG A 5 6.44 12.27 5.16
N ALA A 6 7.61 12.90 5.02
CA ALA A 6 8.66 12.85 6.02
C ALA A 6 8.15 13.36 7.39
N ARG A 7 7.42 14.49 7.38
CA ARG A 7 6.80 15.03 8.59
C ARG A 7 5.75 14.09 9.21
N LEU A 8 4.96 13.40 8.38
CA LEU A 8 4.02 12.40 8.88
C LEU A 8 4.75 11.20 9.51
N GLU A 9 5.82 10.73 8.89
CA GLU A 9 6.61 9.60 9.40
C GLU A 9 7.32 9.96 10.71
N ASP A 10 7.84 11.18 10.82
CA ASP A 10 8.37 11.76 12.06
C ASP A 10 7.31 11.83 13.17
N LEU A 11 6.12 12.35 12.88
CA LEU A 11 5.01 12.42 13.85
C LEU A 11 4.50 11.04 14.30
N LEU A 12 4.72 10.00 13.51
CA LEU A 12 4.32 8.63 13.81
C LEU A 12 5.47 7.81 14.43
N ASP A 13 6.66 8.38 14.58
CA ASP A 13 7.75 7.74 15.27
C ASP A 13 7.36 7.49 16.73
N GLY A 14 7.37 6.22 17.15
CA GLY A 14 6.90 5.79 18.48
C GLY A 14 5.38 5.61 18.63
N ALA A 15 4.58 5.82 17.57
CA ALA A 15 3.15 5.50 17.61
C ALA A 15 2.91 3.98 17.53
N ASN A 16 2.14 3.43 18.47
CA ASN A 16 1.89 1.97 18.55
C ASN A 16 0.61 1.51 17.83
N VAL A 17 -0.28 2.43 17.47
CA VAL A 17 -1.62 2.12 16.92
C VAL A 17 -1.86 2.68 15.51
N VAL A 18 -1.07 3.65 15.07
CA VAL A 18 -1.17 4.24 13.73
C VAL A 18 0.12 3.95 12.97
N TYR A 19 -0.01 3.33 11.80
CA TYR A 19 1.13 2.96 10.97
C TYR A 19 1.16 3.75 9.67
N PRO A 20 2.33 4.29 9.27
CA PRO A 20 2.49 4.88 7.96
C PRO A 20 2.36 3.81 6.87
N ALA A 21 1.64 4.11 5.78
CA ALA A 21 1.55 3.20 4.62
C ALA A 21 2.94 2.81 4.11
N ARG A 22 3.18 1.53 3.77
CA ARG A 22 4.51 1.04 3.41
C ARG A 22 5.06 1.72 2.15
N ARG A 23 6.33 2.15 2.19
CA ARG A 23 7.05 2.61 0.99
C ARG A 23 7.42 1.41 0.12
N LEU A 24 7.13 1.52 -1.17
CA LEU A 24 7.59 0.60 -2.20
C LEU A 24 8.83 1.18 -2.89
N ALA A 25 9.39 0.45 -3.86
CA ALA A 25 10.49 0.96 -4.67
C ALA A 25 10.11 2.28 -5.36
N PRO A 26 11.08 3.19 -5.60
CA PRO A 26 10.83 4.44 -6.32
C PRO A 26 10.51 4.21 -7.79
N ASP A 27 11.08 3.15 -8.38
CA ASP A 27 10.72 2.72 -9.72
C ASP A 27 9.33 2.05 -9.74
N ARG A 28 8.52 2.42 -10.72
CA ARG A 28 7.12 2.01 -10.81
C ARG A 28 6.96 0.51 -11.09
N LEU A 29 7.85 -0.08 -11.90
CA LEU A 29 7.78 -1.51 -12.24
C LEU A 29 8.26 -2.36 -11.07
N ALA A 30 9.36 -1.97 -10.42
CA ALA A 30 9.85 -2.63 -9.22
C ALA A 30 8.85 -2.52 -8.06
N ALA A 31 8.14 -1.39 -7.93
CA ALA A 31 7.07 -1.24 -6.95
C ALA A 31 5.90 -2.19 -7.24
N TRP A 32 5.53 -2.33 -8.51
CA TRP A 32 4.47 -3.26 -8.91
C TRP A 32 4.86 -4.72 -8.69
N GLN A 33 6.10 -5.10 -8.99
CA GLN A 33 6.60 -6.45 -8.71
C GLN A 33 6.50 -6.76 -7.21
N GLN A 34 6.88 -5.81 -6.35
CA GLN A 34 6.74 -5.97 -4.90
C GLN A 34 5.28 -6.12 -4.44
N VAL A 35 4.32 -5.46 -5.10
CA VAL A 35 2.88 -5.67 -4.82
C VAL A 35 2.48 -7.10 -5.11
N LEU A 36 2.91 -7.65 -6.25
CA LEU A 36 2.61 -9.02 -6.65
C LEU A 36 3.28 -10.03 -5.70
N GLU A 37 4.59 -9.90 -5.47
CA GLU A 37 5.38 -10.81 -4.63
C GLU A 37 4.88 -10.84 -3.18
N ARG A 38 4.38 -9.72 -2.67
CA ARG A 38 3.88 -9.60 -1.30
C ARG A 38 2.37 -9.86 -1.17
N GLY A 39 1.69 -10.13 -2.28
CA GLY A 39 0.24 -10.38 -2.30
C GLY A 39 -0.61 -9.18 -1.88
N TYR A 40 -0.14 -7.95 -2.16
CA TYR A 40 -0.89 -6.72 -1.85
C TYR A 40 -1.99 -6.47 -2.87
N GLU A 41 -3.11 -5.88 -2.45
CA GLU A 41 -4.21 -5.51 -3.35
C GLU A 41 -3.75 -4.68 -4.57
N GLY A 42 -2.83 -3.76 -4.32
CA GLY A 42 -2.41 -2.77 -5.28
C GLY A 42 -1.47 -1.76 -4.67
N LEU A 43 -1.20 -0.70 -5.42
CA LEU A 43 -0.47 0.47 -4.96
C LEU A 43 -1.16 1.76 -5.39
N VAL A 44 -0.80 2.85 -4.72
CA VAL A 44 -1.17 4.20 -5.12
C VAL A 44 0.11 4.95 -5.47
N ALA A 45 0.27 5.25 -6.75
CA ALA A 45 1.33 6.12 -7.22
C ALA A 45 0.90 7.58 -7.03
N LYS A 46 1.74 8.39 -6.38
CA LYS A 46 1.50 9.81 -6.21
C LYS A 46 2.67 10.60 -6.75
N ASP A 47 2.38 11.60 -7.57
CA ASP A 47 3.36 12.59 -8.01
C ASP A 47 3.93 13.36 -6.81
N GLU A 48 5.26 13.38 -6.67
CA GLU A 48 5.89 14.00 -5.51
C GLU A 48 5.77 15.53 -5.51
N ALA A 49 5.67 16.16 -6.68
CA ALA A 49 5.46 17.59 -6.81
C ALA A 49 3.99 18.01 -6.57
N SER A 50 3.06 17.05 -6.50
CA SER A 50 1.65 17.36 -6.34
C SER A 50 1.34 18.00 -4.99
N THR A 51 0.54 19.07 -5.03
CA THR A 51 -0.15 19.63 -3.87
C THR A 51 -1.38 18.79 -3.56
N TYR A 52 -1.87 18.86 -2.32
CA TYR A 52 -3.17 18.25 -2.01
C TYR A 52 -4.26 19.01 -2.77
N GLN A 53 -5.14 18.28 -3.46
CA GLN A 53 -6.30 18.83 -4.15
C GLN A 53 -7.52 18.02 -3.75
N GLY A 54 -8.60 18.70 -3.40
CA GLY A 54 -9.89 18.04 -3.20
C GLY A 54 -10.46 17.58 -4.54
N GLY A 55 -11.08 16.39 -4.56
CA GLY A 55 -11.69 15.82 -5.77
C GLY A 55 -10.75 14.90 -6.56
N ARG A 56 -11.15 14.59 -7.80
CA ARG A 56 -10.44 13.62 -8.65
C ARG A 56 -9.19 14.27 -9.26
N THR A 57 -8.06 13.59 -9.17
CA THR A 57 -6.80 14.05 -9.75
C THR A 57 -6.09 12.93 -10.50
N MET A 58 -5.45 13.26 -11.63
CA MET A 58 -4.58 12.32 -12.37
C MET A 58 -3.17 12.24 -11.78
N ARG A 59 -2.86 13.10 -10.79
CA ARG A 59 -1.56 13.08 -10.11
C ARG A 59 -1.42 11.90 -9.14
N TRP A 60 -2.55 11.32 -8.73
CA TRP A 60 -2.61 10.15 -7.84
C TRP A 60 -3.35 9.03 -8.57
N LEU A 61 -2.63 7.96 -8.88
CA LEU A 61 -3.15 6.83 -9.64
C LEU A 61 -3.13 5.58 -8.78
N THR A 62 -4.30 4.97 -8.62
CA THR A 62 -4.43 3.66 -7.98
C THR A 62 -4.37 2.57 -9.03
N VAL A 63 -3.51 1.58 -8.81
CA VAL A 63 -3.41 0.37 -9.63
C VAL A 63 -3.68 -0.83 -8.73
N LYS A 64 -4.58 -1.71 -9.15
CA LYS A 64 -4.96 -2.92 -8.40
C LYS A 64 -4.66 -4.18 -9.20
N GLN A 65 -4.43 -5.28 -8.50
CA GLN A 65 -4.30 -6.59 -9.13
C GLN A 65 -5.62 -6.96 -9.82
N LYS A 66 -5.49 -7.55 -11.01
CA LYS A 66 -6.64 -8.07 -11.75
C LYS A 66 -7.30 -9.19 -10.95
N GLY A 67 -8.63 -9.16 -10.83
CA GLY A 67 -9.38 -10.17 -10.08
C GLY A 67 -9.33 -10.03 -8.55
N TRP A 68 -8.73 -8.96 -8.02
CA TRP A 68 -8.72 -8.73 -6.57
C TRP A 68 -10.13 -8.46 -6.01
N THR A 69 -10.97 -7.75 -6.76
CA THR A 69 -12.37 -7.48 -6.41
C THR A 69 -13.27 -8.55 -7.03
N VAL A 70 -13.29 -9.74 -6.42
CA VAL A 70 -14.38 -10.72 -6.58
C VAL A 70 -15.05 -10.81 -5.22
N GLU A 71 -16.37 -10.67 -5.17
CA GLU A 71 -17.15 -10.49 -3.92
C GLU A 71 -16.93 -11.61 -2.88
N GLU A 72 -16.49 -12.79 -3.30
CA GLU A 72 -16.29 -13.98 -2.44
C GLU A 72 -14.87 -14.11 -1.83
N ASP A 73 -13.91 -13.27 -2.21
CA ASP A 73 -12.49 -13.54 -1.99
C ASP A 73 -11.90 -12.94 -0.70
N GLY A 74 -12.51 -11.90 -0.14
CA GLY A 74 -11.97 -11.16 1.01
C GLY A 74 -11.81 -12.04 2.26
N TRP A 75 -12.76 -12.94 2.49
CA TRP A 75 -12.76 -13.88 3.62
C TRP A 75 -11.77 -15.04 3.41
N ARG A 76 -11.70 -15.60 2.19
CA ARG A 76 -10.84 -16.74 1.86
C ARG A 76 -9.35 -16.41 1.96
N ARG A 77 -8.93 -15.21 1.53
CA ARG A 77 -7.51 -14.81 1.56
C ARG A 77 -6.99 -14.53 2.97
N THR A 78 -7.84 -14.00 3.85
CA THR A 78 -7.49 -13.79 5.27
C THR A 78 -7.15 -15.11 5.94
N ILE A 79 -7.90 -16.18 5.63
CA ILE A 79 -7.63 -17.54 6.12
C ILE A 79 -6.35 -18.10 5.50
N SER A 80 -6.15 -17.97 4.18
CA SER A 80 -4.94 -18.49 3.52
C SER A 80 -3.64 -17.79 3.98
N ALA A 81 -3.68 -16.48 4.24
CA ALA A 81 -2.52 -15.74 4.77
C ALA A 81 -2.26 -16.03 6.26
N ALA A 82 -3.30 -16.38 7.03
CA ALA A 82 -3.16 -16.86 8.39
C ALA A 82 -2.58 -18.30 8.44
N LEU A 83 -2.98 -19.16 7.51
CA LEU A 83 -2.48 -20.53 7.39
C LEU A 83 -1.02 -20.61 6.90
N SER A 84 -0.57 -19.65 6.08
CA SER A 84 0.83 -19.59 5.63
C SER A 84 1.78 -19.05 6.69
N ARG A 85 1.27 -18.35 7.72
CA ARG A 85 2.01 -18.00 8.94
C ARG A 85 1.83 -19.12 9.96
N GLY A 86 2.44 -20.27 9.69
CA GLY A 86 2.48 -21.38 10.64
C GLY A 86 3.02 -20.95 12.02
N PRO A 87 2.63 -21.64 13.11
CA PRO A 87 3.02 -21.25 14.45
C PRO A 87 4.55 -21.28 14.57
N LYS A 88 5.13 -20.18 15.06
CA LYS A 88 6.54 -20.17 15.46
C LYS A 88 6.70 -21.12 16.65
N LYS A 89 7.52 -22.15 16.45
CA LYS A 89 8.00 -23.08 17.48
C LYS A 89 8.80 -22.33 18.54
#